data_AF-A0A2M8DCM3-F1
#
_entry.id   AF-A0A2M8DCM3-F1
#
_cell.length_a   1.000
_cell.length_b   1.000
_cell.length_c   1.000
_cell.angle_alpha   90.00
_cell.angle_beta   90.00
_cell.angle_gamma   90.00
#
_symmetry.space_group_name_H-M   'P 1'
#
loop_
_entity.id
_entity.type
_entity.pdbx_description
1 polymer ?
#
loop_
_entity_poly.entity_id
_entity_poly.type
_entity_poly.pdbx_seq_one_letter_code
_entity_poly.pdbx_strand_id
1 'polypeptide(L)' 'MKTIPTRIQNKYSEIFSLQPNQLGNNRINLFYKITTRFLKKAPFIVIIPVTMLVVVLIYILIGPLLVKLASFLQYGF' A
#
# COMPACT_ATOMS: atom_id res chain seq x y z
N MET A 1 4.47 14.35 36.20
CA MET A 1 4.72 13.28 35.21
C MET A 1 4.25 11.96 35.80
N LYS A 2 3.27 11.27 35.18
CA LYS A 2 2.82 9.96 35.66
C LYS A 2 3.89 8.92 35.34
N THR A 3 4.50 8.34 36.37
CA THR A 3 5.46 7.24 36.23
C THR A 3 4.70 6.00 35.78
N ILE A 4 4.98 5.54 34.56
CA ILE A 4 4.41 4.28 34.07
C ILE A 4 5.00 3.17 34.95
N PRO A 5 4.18 2.31 35.58
CA PRO A 5 4.68 1.21 36.39
C PRO A 5 5.60 0.32 35.55
N THR A 6 6.78 -0.03 36.08
CA THR A 6 7.76 -0.91 35.42
C THR A 6 7.15 -2.23 34.96
N ARG A 7 6.17 -2.76 35.72
CA ARG A 7 5.39 -3.95 35.33
C ARG A 7 4.63 -3.77 34.01
N ILE A 8 4.04 -2.60 33.79
CA ILE A 8 3.34 -2.28 32.53
C ILE A 8 4.36 -2.11 31.41
N GLN A 9 5.49 -1.46 31.68
CA GLN A 9 6.55 -1.26 30.70
C GLN A 9 7.13 -2.59 30.20
N ASN A 10 7.38 -3.54 31.12
CA ASN A 10 7.86 -4.88 30.78
C ASN A 10 6.85 -5.67 29.95
N LYS A 11 5.57 -5.63 30.34
CA LYS A 11 4.52 -6.35 29.61
C LYS A 11 4.24 -5.72 28.24
N TYR A 12 4.41 -4.41 28.12
CA TYR A 12 4.35 -3.70 26.85
C TYR A 12 5.53 -4.11 25.95
N SER A 13 6.76 -4.15 26.48
CA SER A 13 7.91 -4.62 25.71
C SER A 13 7.76 -6.08 25.30
N GLU A 14 7.14 -6.93 26.13
CA GLU A 14 6.92 -8.34 25.83
C GLU A 14 5.87 -8.52 24.72
N ILE A 15 4.72 -7.84 24.81
CA ILE A 15 3.63 -7.93 23.81
C ILE A 15 4.03 -7.27 22.48
N PHE A 16 4.78 -6.17 22.54
CA PHE A 16 5.26 -5.43 21.36
C PHE A 16 6.69 -5.81 20.95
N SER A 17 7.28 -6.86 21.53
CA SER A 17 8.58 -7.43 21.10
C SER A 17 8.50 -8.17 19.77
N LEU A 18 7.45 -7.94 18.98
CA LEU A 18 7.39 -8.41 17.61
C LEU A 18 8.61 -7.86 16.87
N GLN A 19 9.55 -8.75 16.54
CA GLN A 19 10.70 -8.38 15.76
C GLN A 19 10.23 -7.67 14.49
N PRO A 20 10.86 -6.54 14.11
CA PRO A 20 10.49 -5.84 12.89
C PRO A 20 10.60 -6.84 11.74
N ASN A 21 9.48 -7.03 11.02
CA ASN A 21 9.31 -8.04 9.97
C ASN A 21 10.58 -8.13 9.11
N GLN A 22 11.38 -9.18 9.30
CA GLN A 22 12.64 -9.37 8.59
C GLN A 22 12.39 -10.28 7.38
N LEU A 23 12.38 -9.70 6.19
CA LEU A 23 12.16 -10.35 4.90
C LEU A 23 13.38 -11.16 4.40
N GLY A 24 14.24 -11.63 5.32
CA GLY A 24 15.43 -12.44 5.02
C GLY A 24 16.57 -11.75 4.26
N ASN A 25 16.33 -10.59 3.63
CA ASN A 25 17.32 -9.83 2.86
C ASN A 25 17.33 -8.36 3.29
N ASN A 26 18.51 -7.81 3.56
CA ASN A 26 18.68 -6.42 3.99
C ASN A 26 18.16 -5.39 2.99
N ARG A 27 18.28 -5.63 1.68
CA ARG A 27 17.74 -4.71 0.65
C ARG A 27 16.22 -4.70 0.64
N ILE A 28 15.61 -5.88 0.74
CA ILE A 28 14.15 -6.04 0.77
C ILE A 28 13.58 -5.45 2.06
N ASN A 29 14.26 -5.65 3.19
CA ASN A 29 13.91 -5.03 4.47
C ASN A 29 13.97 -3.51 4.43
N LEU A 30 15.01 -2.95 3.80
CA LEU A 30 15.15 -1.51 3.65
C LEU A 30 13.98 -0.95 2.82
N PHE A 31 13.71 -1.57 1.68
CA PHE A 31 12.62 -1.16 0.80
C PHE A 31 11.26 -1.26 1.51
N TYR A 32 10.99 -2.38 2.18
CA TYR A 32 9.77 -2.58 2.95
C TYR A 32 9.60 -1.53 4.06
N LYS A 33 10.66 -1.25 4.84
CA LYS A 33 10.62 -0.22 5.88
C LYS A 33 10.34 1.16 5.32
N ILE A 34 10.92 1.51 4.17
CA ILE A 34 10.69 2.81 3.52
C ILE A 34 9.23 2.91 3.06
N THR A 35 8.77 1.95 2.25
CA THR A 35 7.42 1.97 1.68
C THR A 35 6.34 1.92 2.75
N THR A 36 6.49 1.07 3.76
CA THR A 36 5.51 0.97 4.85
C THR A 36 5.55 2.17 5.80
N ARG A 37 6.68 2.87 5.97
CA ARG A 37 6.74 4.07 6.81
C ARG A 37 5.87 5.19 6.25
N PHE A 38 5.85 5.37 4.94
CA PHE A 38 4.96 6.34 4.29
C PHE A 38 3.49 5.92 4.42
N LEU A 39 3.19 4.64 4.16
CA LEU A 39 1.82 4.11 4.30
C LEU A 39 1.29 4.16 5.74
N LYS A 40 2.14 3.96 6.76
CA LYS A 40 1.72 3.96 8.17
C LYS A 40 1.42 5.35 8.71
N LYS A 41 2.03 6.41 8.18
CA LYS A 41 1.81 7.79 8.66
C LYS A 41 0.62 8.47 8.01
N ALA A 42 0.48 8.34 6.69
CA ALA A 42 -0.56 9.01 5.93
C ALA A 42 -0.83 8.22 4.64
N PRO A 43 -1.58 7.10 4.71
CA PRO A 43 -1.76 6.19 3.59
C PRO A 43 -2.40 6.89 2.38
N PHE A 44 -3.40 7.74 2.62
CA PHE A 44 -4.17 8.39 1.56
C PHE A 44 -3.35 9.36 0.70
N ILE A 45 -2.31 9.99 1.25
CA ILE A 45 -1.45 10.93 0.50
C ILE A 45 -0.72 10.21 -0.64
N VAL A 46 -0.37 8.93 -0.46
CA VAL A 46 0.28 8.12 -1.49
C VAL A 46 -0.74 7.34 -2.31
N ILE A 47 -1.75 6.76 -1.65
CA ILE A 47 -2.73 5.91 -2.32
C ILE A 47 -3.54 6.68 -3.35
N ILE A 48 -4.07 7.87 -3.03
CA ILE A 48 -4.92 8.65 -3.94
C ILE A 48 -4.22 9.00 -5.27
N PRO A 49 -3.01 9.60 -5.29
CA PRO A 49 -2.35 9.92 -6.55
C PRO A 49 -1.95 8.66 -7.32
N VAL A 50 -1.53 7.59 -6.63
CA VAL A 50 -1.19 6.32 -7.27
C VAL A 50 -2.42 5.68 -7.91
N THR A 51 -3.55 5.62 -7.21
CA THR A 51 -4.79 5.05 -7.77
C THR A 51 -5.32 5.89 -8.93
N MET A 52 -5.26 7.22 -8.83
CA MET A 52 -5.65 8.11 -9.93
C MET A 52 -4.80 7.85 -11.18
N LEU A 53 -3.48 7.72 -11.02
CA LEU A 53 -2.57 7.41 -12.11
C LEU A 53 -2.85 6.03 -12.71
N VAL A 54 -3.10 5.02 -11.87
CA VAL A 54 -3.46 3.66 -12.32
C VAL A 54 -4.77 3.67 -13.10
N VAL A 55 -5.79 4.39 -12.63
CA VAL A 55 -7.09 4.50 -13.34
C VAL A 55 -6.91 5.16 -14.70
N VAL A 56 -6.13 6.24 -14.78
CA VAL A 56 -5.83 6.91 -16.06
C VAL A 56 -5.11 5.96 -17.02
N LEU A 57 -4.10 5.22 -16.55
CA LEU A 57 -3.40 4.24 -17.37
C LEU A 57 -4.33 3.13 -17.87
N ILE A 58 -5.17 2.59 -16.99
CA ILE A 58 -6.16 1.56 -17.36
C ILE A 58 -7.12 2.11 -18.42
N TYR A 59 -7.62 3.33 -18.25
CA TYR A 59 -8.51 3.97 -19.22
C TYR A 59 -7.84 4.12 -20.60
N ILE A 60 -6.57 4.54 -20.65
CA ILE A 60 -5.84 4.68 -21.91
C ILE A 60 -5.59 3.31 -22.57
N LEU A 61 -5.28 2.28 -21.78
CA LEU A 61 -4.98 0.94 -22.29
C LEU A 61 -6.23 0.16 -22.73
N ILE A 62 -7.28 0.20 -21.92
CA ILE A 62 -8.50 -0.63 -22.10
C ILE A 62 -9.61 0.15 -22.80
N GLY A 63 -9.65 1.48 -22.69
CA GLY A 63 -10.66 2.32 -23.33
C GLY A 63 -10.79 2.09 -24.85
N PRO A 64 -9.69 2.06 -25.62
CA PRO A 64 -9.76 1.76 -27.05
C PRO A 64 -10.30 0.35 -27.35
N LEU A 65 -10.03 -0.62 -26.48
CA LEU A 65 -10.55 -1.99 -26.62
C LEU A 65 -12.06 -2.02 -26.42
N LEU A 66 -12.57 -1.31 -25.40
CA LEU A 66 -14.01 -1.20 -25.14
C LEU A 66 -14.74 -0.52 -26.29
N VAL A 67 -14.18 0.56 -26.85
CA VAL A 67 -14.77 1.26 -28.00
C VAL A 67 -14.82 0.34 -29.22
N LYS A 68 -13.75 -0.40 -29.51
CA LYS A 68 -13.71 -1.37 -30.62
C LYS A 68 -14.72 -2.49 -30.42
N LEU A 69 -14.81 -3.03 -29.20
CA LEU A 69 -15.76 -4.09 -28.85
C LEU A 69 -17.20 -3.60 -29.04
N ALA A 70 -17.54 -2.44 -28.48
CA ALA A 70 -18.87 -1.85 -28.61
C ALA A 70 -19.22 -1.57 -30.08
N SER A 71 -18.27 -1.04 -30.86
CA SER A 71 -18.46 -0.78 -32.29
C SER A 71 -18.67 -2.09 -33.07
N PHE A 72 -17.92 -3.14 -32.75
CA PHE A 72 -18.08 -4.45 -33.36
C PHE A 72 -19.46 -5.06 -33.04
N LEU A 73 -19.92 -4.96 -31.79
CA LEU A 73 -21.25 -5.44 -31.42
C LEU A 73 -22.37 -4.62 -32.06
N GLN A 74 -22.17 -3.30 -32.22
CA GLN A 74 -23.21 -2.41 -32.74
C GLN A 74 -23.33 -2.42 -34.26
N TYR A 75 -22.23 -2.57 -34.99
CA TYR A 75 -22.20 -2.51 -36.46
C TYR A 75 -21.84 -3.85 -37.13
N GLY A 76 -21.51 -4.87 -36.34
CA GLY A 76 -21.19 -6.21 -36.83
C GLY A 76 -22.39 -7.16 -36.88
N PHE A 77 -23.57 -6.73 -36.41
CA PHE A 77 -24.85 -7.44 -36.55
C PHE A 77 -25.75 -6.75 -37.57
#